data_AF-A0AAE9XNN3-F1
#
_entry.id   AF-A0AAE9XNN3-F1
#
_cell.length_a   1.000
_cell.length_b   1.000
_cell.length_c   1.000
_cell.angle_alpha   90.00
_cell.angle_beta   90.00
_cell.angle_gamma   90.00
#
_symmetry.space_group_name_H-M   'P 1'
#
loop_
_entity.id
_entity.type
_entity.pdbx_description
1 polymer ?
#
loop_
_entity_poly.entity_id
_entity_poly.type
_entity_poly.pdbx_seq_one_letter_code
_entity_poly.pdbx_strand_id
1 'polypeptide(L)'
;MSKEMLRAFEALEDEKGISKEVILEALEAALVSAYKRNYQQAQNVEVNFDVKKGSIKVFAVKEVVDLVMDSQLEVSLEDAHDLNSAYEIGDKIKFEVTPKDFGRIAAQTAKQVIMQRVREAERSIIYNEYIDYEDDILTGIVERQDRRYVYVSLGKIEAVIPPEGQIPNETFQPHERVQVYVERVENTTKGPQVYVSRSHPSLLKRLFEQEVPEIFDGTVEIKTIAREAGDRSKVAVVSNDANIDAVGTCVGPRGSRVQRIVDELKGENMDIVQWSDDMATFISNALNPADVLSVHFVPGETSCVVVVPENHLSLAIGKRGQNARLAAKLTNHKIDIKSEADFEAYEQTEEYAERFAEKELVDEDVDPILAEDIETVEDYEAVTEGSTSIDEEDLLAIDDLEEGNVGPEAIEYQIDDIEGEDNDIIGDEPLIGEEDLDQQERLNEEG
;
A
#
# COMPACT_ATOMS: atom_id res chain seq x y z
N MET A 1 34.33 -23.38 -5.76
CA MET A 1 33.60 -23.40 -4.48
C MET A 1 33.98 -22.21 -3.59
N SER A 2 35.09 -22.18 -2.84
CA SER A 2 35.28 -21.11 -1.82
C SER A 2 35.55 -19.69 -2.36
N LYS A 3 36.36 -19.54 -3.42
CA LYS A 3 36.59 -18.23 -4.08
C LYS A 3 35.37 -17.72 -4.86
N GLU A 4 34.55 -18.62 -5.39
CA GLU A 4 33.33 -18.25 -6.12
C GLU A 4 32.23 -17.79 -5.16
N MET A 5 32.12 -18.43 -3.99
CA MET A 5 31.15 -18.05 -2.97
C MET A 5 31.50 -16.70 -2.33
N LEU A 6 32.78 -16.44 -2.06
CA LEU A 6 33.25 -15.12 -1.60
C LEU A 6 32.91 -14.01 -2.61
N ARG A 7 33.18 -14.25 -3.89
CA ARG A 7 32.80 -13.31 -4.96
C ARG A 7 31.30 -13.12 -5.09
N ALA A 8 30.52 -14.17 -4.84
CA ALA A 8 29.06 -14.08 -4.85
C ALA A 8 28.54 -13.23 -3.68
N PHE A 9 29.12 -13.36 -2.48
CA PHE A 9 28.77 -12.48 -1.36
C PHE A 9 29.19 -11.03 -1.61
N GLU A 10 30.39 -10.79 -2.16
CA GLU A 10 30.83 -9.46 -2.56
C GLU A 10 29.90 -8.84 -3.61
N ALA A 11 29.47 -9.61 -4.61
CA ALA A 11 28.51 -9.15 -5.62
C ALA A 11 27.13 -8.84 -5.02
N LEU A 12 26.66 -9.63 -4.05
CA LEU A 12 25.39 -9.37 -3.35
C LEU A 12 25.46 -8.10 -2.48
N GLU A 13 26.61 -7.84 -1.88
CA GLU A 13 26.86 -6.63 -1.10
C GLU A 13 26.88 -5.39 -2.01
N ASP A 14 27.58 -5.47 -3.15
CA ASP A 14 27.68 -4.38 -4.12
C ASP A 14 26.36 -4.10 -4.86
N GLU A 15 25.64 -5.13 -5.31
CA GLU A 15 24.42 -4.96 -6.13
C GLU A 15 23.14 -4.76 -5.32
N LYS A 16 23.05 -5.40 -4.15
CA LYS A 16 21.80 -5.47 -3.35
C LYS A 16 21.94 -4.87 -1.95
N GLY A 17 23.13 -4.40 -1.58
CA GLY A 17 23.38 -3.79 -0.27
C GLY A 17 23.26 -4.76 0.91
N ILE A 18 23.32 -6.08 0.67
CA ILE A 18 23.20 -7.08 1.73
C ILE A 18 24.60 -7.36 2.27
N SER A 19 24.83 -6.96 3.52
CA SER A 19 26.12 -7.23 4.15
C SER A 19 26.37 -8.73 4.27
N LYS A 20 27.62 -9.12 4.01
CA LYS A 20 28.07 -10.51 4.13
C LYS A 20 27.82 -11.08 5.52
N GLU A 21 27.98 -10.27 6.56
CA GLU A 21 27.79 -10.68 7.96
C GLU A 21 26.36 -11.13 8.24
N VAL A 22 25.37 -10.37 7.77
CA VAL A 22 23.94 -10.70 7.92
C VAL A 22 23.56 -12.00 7.19
N ILE A 23 24.20 -12.25 6.04
CA ILE A 23 23.98 -13.51 5.30
C ILE A 23 24.58 -14.70 6.07
N LEU A 24 25.78 -14.54 6.63
CA LEU A 24 26.46 -15.59 7.38
C LEU A 24 25.71 -15.95 8.66
N GLU A 25 25.27 -14.95 9.42
CA GLU A 25 24.48 -15.16 10.62
C GLU A 25 23.16 -15.90 10.32
N ALA A 26 22.45 -15.47 9.26
CA ALA A 26 21.23 -16.13 8.81
C ALA A 26 21.49 -17.57 8.36
N LEU A 27 22.61 -17.80 7.68
CA LEU A 27 23.03 -19.11 7.22
C LEU A 27 23.33 -20.04 8.41
N GLU A 28 24.10 -19.58 9.39
CA GLU A 28 24.43 -20.34 10.60
C GLU A 28 23.16 -20.71 11.38
N ALA A 29 22.26 -19.75 11.60
CA ALA A 29 20.98 -20.00 12.27
C ALA A 29 20.11 -21.03 11.53
N ALA A 30 20.01 -20.91 10.19
CA ALA A 30 19.24 -21.85 9.39
C ALA A 30 19.87 -23.25 9.36
N LEU A 31 21.20 -23.35 9.36
CA LEU A 31 21.92 -24.62 9.43
C LEU A 31 21.76 -25.30 10.79
N VAL A 32 21.75 -24.54 11.89
CA VAL A 32 21.41 -25.06 13.22
C VAL A 32 20.00 -25.68 13.20
N SER A 33 19.01 -24.96 12.66
CA SER A 33 17.64 -25.46 12.54
C SER A 33 17.54 -26.70 11.63
N ALA A 34 18.27 -26.71 10.52
CA ALA A 34 18.34 -27.87 9.62
C ALA A 34 19.00 -29.09 10.29
N TYR A 35 20.00 -28.88 11.15
CA TYR A 35 20.62 -29.93 11.93
C TYR A 35 19.64 -30.51 12.96
N LYS A 36 18.96 -29.66 13.74
CA LYS A 36 17.97 -30.07 14.75
C LYS A 36 16.87 -30.95 14.16
N ARG A 37 16.31 -30.55 13.02
CA ARG A 37 15.23 -31.29 12.33
C ARG A 37 15.66 -32.66 11.80
N ASN A 38 16.88 -32.78 11.28
CA ASN A 38 17.33 -34.02 10.63
C ASN A 38 17.99 -35.02 11.59
N TYR A 39 18.50 -34.58 12.74
CA TYR A 39 19.33 -35.42 13.61
C TYR A 39 18.81 -35.60 15.04
N GLN A 40 17.66 -35.01 15.42
CA GLN A 40 16.86 -35.33 16.63
C GLN A 40 17.60 -35.46 17.99
N GLN A 41 18.87 -35.02 18.11
CA GLN A 41 19.75 -35.38 19.23
C GLN A 41 20.59 -34.25 19.82
N ALA A 42 20.34 -32.98 19.49
CA ALA A 42 21.09 -31.90 20.15
C ALA A 42 20.32 -30.59 20.16
N GLN A 43 19.90 -30.16 21.36
CA GLN A 43 19.29 -28.85 21.55
C GLN A 43 20.31 -27.69 21.51
N ASN A 44 21.58 -27.97 21.84
CA ASN A 44 22.65 -26.98 21.93
C ASN A 44 23.75 -27.21 20.87
N VAL A 45 23.46 -26.76 19.64
CA VAL A 45 24.35 -26.92 18.49
C VAL A 45 24.71 -25.55 17.94
N GLU A 46 25.99 -25.34 17.71
CA GLU A 46 26.52 -24.17 17.02
C GLU A 46 27.09 -24.62 15.67
N VAL A 47 26.69 -23.94 14.61
CA VAL A 47 27.26 -24.17 13.27
C VAL A 47 28.21 -23.03 12.97
N ASN A 48 29.44 -23.37 12.60
CA ASN A 48 30.43 -22.39 12.15
C ASN A 48 30.66 -22.56 10.64
N PHE A 49 30.51 -21.46 9.91
CA PHE A 49 30.75 -21.43 8.47
C PHE A 49 32.10 -20.77 8.13
N ASP A 50 33.10 -21.57 7.72
CA ASP A 50 34.37 -21.01 7.25
C ASP A 50 34.21 -20.54 5.79
N VAL A 51 34.01 -19.24 5.60
CA VAL A 51 33.84 -18.61 4.29
C VAL A 51 35.04 -18.82 3.36
N LYS A 52 36.27 -18.86 3.89
CA LYS A 52 37.49 -18.97 3.07
C LYS A 52 37.70 -20.38 2.55
N LYS A 53 37.30 -21.39 3.33
CA LYS A 53 37.39 -22.80 2.95
C LYS A 53 36.10 -23.34 2.33
N GLY A 54 34.98 -22.66 2.54
CA GLY A 54 33.64 -23.16 2.20
C GLY A 54 33.27 -24.42 2.98
N SER A 55 33.86 -24.61 4.16
CA SER A 55 33.65 -25.80 5.00
C SER A 55 32.73 -25.46 6.17
N ILE A 56 31.78 -26.36 6.42
CA ILE A 56 30.77 -26.22 7.46
C ILE A 56 31.15 -27.16 8.59
N LYS A 57 31.23 -26.64 9.80
CA LYS A 57 31.48 -27.44 11.00
C LYS A 57 30.33 -27.27 11.97
N VAL A 58 29.89 -28.39 12.53
CA VAL A 58 28.83 -28.44 13.52
C VAL A 58 29.45 -28.82 14.86
N PHE A 59 29.20 -28.02 15.88
CA PHE A 59 29.70 -28.23 17.23
C PHE A 59 28.53 -28.43 18.20
N ALA A 60 28.59 -29.49 18.99
CA ALA A 60 27.74 -29.64 20.18
C ALA A 60 28.39 -28.85 21.33
N VAL A 61 27.65 -27.92 21.90
CA VAL A 61 28.11 -27.11 23.03
C VAL A 61 27.65 -27.75 24.32
N LYS A 62 28.61 -28.15 25.17
CA LYS A 62 28.35 -28.76 26.47
C LYS A 62 28.88 -27.87 27.60
N GLU A 63 28.13 -27.78 28.68
CA GLU A 63 28.51 -27.03 29.88
C GLU A 63 29.28 -27.93 30.85
N VAL A 64 30.36 -27.42 31.43
CA VAL A 64 31.17 -28.13 32.41
C VAL A 64 30.46 -28.07 33.77
N VAL A 65 30.11 -29.24 34.30
CA VAL A 65 29.41 -29.37 35.59
C VAL A 65 30.11 -30.39 36.49
N ASP A 66 29.84 -30.32 37.79
CA ASP A 66 30.37 -31.28 38.77
C ASP A 66 29.63 -32.63 38.69
N LEU A 67 28.30 -32.60 38.55
CA LEU A 67 27.44 -33.77 38.42
C LEU A 67 26.62 -33.69 37.14
N VAL A 68 26.93 -34.56 36.17
CA VAL A 68 26.23 -34.66 34.88
C VAL A 68 24.84 -35.26 35.08
N MET A 69 23.80 -34.49 34.83
CA MET A 69 22.40 -34.91 34.78
C MET A 69 21.95 -35.21 33.35
N ASP A 70 22.42 -34.45 32.36
CA ASP A 70 22.18 -34.70 30.94
C ASP A 70 23.48 -34.79 30.14
N SER A 71 23.85 -36.01 29.76
CA SER A 71 25.06 -36.30 28.97
C SER A 71 25.10 -35.61 27.59
N GLN A 72 23.99 -35.09 27.08
CA GLN A 72 23.93 -34.37 25.81
C GLN A 72 24.29 -32.89 25.97
N LEU A 73 23.93 -32.28 27.10
CA LEU A 73 24.11 -30.85 27.38
C LEU A 73 25.30 -30.57 28.30
N GLU A 74 25.76 -31.56 29.04
CA GLU A 74 26.74 -31.39 30.11
C GLU A 74 27.95 -32.31 29.93
N VAL A 75 29.08 -31.88 30.49
CA VAL A 75 30.33 -32.64 30.55
C VAL A 75 30.92 -32.53 31.94
N SER A 76 31.50 -33.62 32.45
CA SER A 76 32.11 -33.61 33.79
C SER A 76 33.38 -32.75 33.80
N LEU A 77 33.72 -32.19 34.97
CA LEU A 77 34.98 -31.46 35.15
C LEU A 77 36.20 -32.36 34.87
N GLU A 78 36.14 -33.65 35.18
CA GLU A 78 37.21 -34.61 34.85
C GLU A 78 37.41 -34.74 33.33
N ASP A 79 36.33 -34.95 32.57
CA ASP A 79 36.38 -35.05 31.11
C ASP A 79 36.80 -33.72 30.44
N ALA A 80 36.41 -32.59 31.03
CA ALA A 80 36.84 -31.27 30.59
C ALA A 80 38.36 -31.06 30.79
N HIS A 81 38.89 -31.47 31.94
CA HIS A 81 40.33 -31.37 32.24
C HIS A 81 41.19 -32.27 31.36
N ASP A 82 40.67 -33.41 30.90
CA ASP A 82 41.35 -34.28 29.94
C ASP A 82 41.59 -33.59 28.57
N LEU A 83 40.73 -32.65 28.19
CA LEU A 83 40.92 -31.82 27.00
C LEU A 83 41.88 -30.65 27.25
N ASN A 84 41.67 -29.92 28.35
CA ASN A 84 42.53 -28.83 28.78
C ASN A 84 42.38 -28.57 30.29
N SER A 85 43.48 -28.55 31.02
CA SER A 85 43.47 -28.31 32.47
C SER A 85 43.00 -26.91 32.89
N ALA A 86 42.78 -25.99 31.94
CA ALA A 86 42.32 -24.63 32.20
C ALA A 86 40.79 -24.46 32.26
N TYR A 87 40.00 -25.50 31.98
CA TYR A 87 38.54 -25.41 32.07
C TYR A 87 38.04 -25.42 33.52
N GLU A 88 37.06 -24.59 33.83
CA GLU A 88 36.40 -24.47 35.12
C GLU A 88 34.91 -24.84 35.03
N ILE A 89 34.26 -25.08 36.18
CA ILE A 89 32.80 -25.32 36.24
C ILE A 89 32.07 -24.09 35.67
N GLY A 90 31.13 -24.32 34.76
CA GLY A 90 30.39 -23.29 34.03
C GLY A 90 30.96 -22.94 32.65
N ASP A 91 32.14 -23.46 32.29
CA ASP A 91 32.69 -23.26 30.94
C ASP A 91 31.89 -24.03 29.88
N LYS A 92 31.93 -23.52 28.63
CA LYS A 92 31.28 -24.15 27.48
C LYS A 92 32.31 -24.77 26.54
N ILE A 93 32.26 -26.10 26.38
CA ILE A 93 33.16 -26.86 25.52
C ILE A 93 32.45 -27.23 24.22
N LYS A 94 33.13 -27.01 23.09
CA LYS A 94 32.61 -27.30 21.74
C LYS A 94 33.17 -28.64 21.24
N PHE A 95 32.30 -29.61 21.00
CA PHE A 95 32.66 -30.92 20.42
C PHE A 95 32.22 -31.00 18.96
N GLU A 96 33.14 -31.28 18.03
CA GLU A 96 32.81 -31.40 16.60
C GLU A 96 31.97 -32.66 16.33
N VAL A 97 30.74 -32.46 15.86
CA VAL A 97 29.74 -33.53 15.61
C VAL A 97 29.27 -33.56 14.15
N THR A 98 29.99 -32.91 13.23
CA THR A 98 29.64 -32.77 11.81
C THR A 98 29.40 -34.14 11.13
N PRO A 99 28.16 -34.46 10.71
CA PRO A 99 27.87 -35.69 9.97
C PRO A 99 28.45 -35.66 8.55
N LYS A 100 28.82 -36.82 8.00
CA LYS A 100 29.41 -36.92 6.65
C LYS A 100 28.49 -36.42 5.53
N ASP A 101 27.18 -36.64 5.65
CA ASP A 101 26.18 -36.25 4.65
C ASP A 101 25.61 -34.83 4.87
N PHE A 102 26.00 -34.17 5.96
CA PHE A 102 25.47 -32.86 6.32
C PHE A 102 25.81 -31.78 5.29
N GLY A 103 26.91 -31.95 4.54
CA GLY A 103 27.31 -31.02 3.49
C GLY A 103 26.25 -30.85 2.37
N ARG A 104 25.50 -31.90 2.02
CA ARG A 104 24.44 -31.82 1.00
C ARG A 104 23.23 -31.05 1.52
N ILE A 105 22.77 -31.38 2.73
CA ILE A 105 21.65 -30.70 3.40
C ILE A 105 21.99 -29.22 3.58
N ALA A 106 23.20 -28.95 4.08
CA ALA A 106 23.68 -27.61 4.31
C ALA A 106 23.78 -26.78 3.02
N ALA A 107 24.19 -27.37 1.90
CA ALA A 107 24.19 -26.68 0.61
C ALA A 107 22.77 -26.32 0.13
N GLN A 108 21.79 -27.20 0.32
CA GLN A 108 20.39 -26.92 -0.02
C GLN A 108 19.79 -25.83 0.86
N THR A 109 20.01 -25.92 2.18
CA THR A 109 19.60 -24.89 3.15
C THR A 109 20.27 -23.56 2.83
N ALA A 110 21.57 -23.55 2.53
CA ALA A 110 22.29 -22.34 2.16
C ALA A 110 21.69 -21.66 0.93
N LYS A 111 21.38 -22.44 -0.12
CA LYS A 111 20.71 -21.91 -1.30
C LYS A 111 19.38 -21.25 -0.95
N GLN A 112 18.57 -21.89 -0.10
CA GLN A 112 17.26 -21.35 0.30
C GLN A 112 17.39 -20.05 1.10
N VAL A 113 18.30 -20.02 2.08
CA VAL A 113 18.53 -18.83 2.93
C VAL A 113 19.06 -17.66 2.12
N ILE A 114 20.03 -17.91 1.23
CA ILE A 114 20.56 -16.87 0.36
C ILE A 114 19.45 -16.33 -0.55
N MET A 115 18.68 -17.20 -1.20
CA MET A 115 17.56 -16.77 -2.05
C MET A 115 16.49 -16.00 -1.25
N GLN A 116 16.25 -16.36 0.00
CA GLN A 116 15.33 -15.64 0.88
C GLN A 116 15.87 -14.25 1.22
N ARG A 117 17.13 -14.13 1.64
CA ARG A 117 17.78 -12.83 1.93
C ARG A 117 17.80 -11.92 0.71
N VAL A 118 18.07 -12.48 -0.47
CA VAL A 118 18.00 -11.73 -1.74
C VAL A 118 16.60 -11.18 -1.97
N ARG A 119 15.55 -11.99 -1.80
CA ARG A 119 14.16 -11.52 -1.95
C ARG A 119 13.79 -10.45 -0.91
N GLU A 120 14.22 -10.60 0.34
CA GLU A 120 13.96 -9.62 1.41
C GLU A 120 14.61 -8.26 1.10
N ALA A 121 15.84 -8.27 0.61
CA ALA A 121 16.54 -7.06 0.20
C ALA A 121 15.88 -6.42 -1.04
N GLU A 122 15.53 -7.22 -2.04
CA GLU A 122 14.80 -6.73 -3.22
C GLU A 122 13.47 -6.10 -2.84
N ARG A 123 12.70 -6.73 -1.94
CA ARG A 123 11.45 -6.18 -1.40
C ARG A 123 11.66 -4.84 -0.71
N SER A 124 12.71 -4.71 0.08
CA SER A 124 13.03 -3.48 0.81
C SER A 124 13.44 -2.35 -0.14
N ILE A 125 14.25 -2.66 -1.16
CA ILE A 125 14.65 -1.70 -2.20
C ILE A 125 13.43 -1.22 -2.99
N ILE A 126 12.56 -2.15 -3.42
CA ILE A 126 11.35 -1.82 -4.17
C ILE A 126 10.42 -0.95 -3.32
N TYR A 127 10.19 -1.30 -2.05
CA TYR A 127 9.37 -0.49 -1.15
C TYR A 127 9.87 0.95 -1.05
N ASN A 128 11.17 1.12 -0.77
CA ASN A 128 11.79 2.45 -0.64
C ASN A 128 11.78 3.24 -1.95
N GLU A 129 11.83 2.58 -3.10
CA GLU A 129 11.72 3.25 -4.40
C GLU A 129 10.29 3.74 -4.69
N TYR A 130 9.28 2.94 -4.37
CA TYR A 130 7.89 3.27 -4.71
C TYR A 130 7.17 4.16 -3.69
N ILE A 131 7.61 4.17 -2.42
CA ILE A 131 7.05 5.08 -1.41
C ILE A 131 7.31 6.55 -1.79
N ASP A 132 8.44 6.85 -2.45
CA ASP A 132 8.75 8.19 -2.96
C ASP A 132 7.81 8.64 -4.08
N TYR A 133 7.15 7.69 -4.75
CA TYR A 133 6.14 7.96 -5.78
C TYR A 133 4.71 7.97 -5.24
N GLU A 134 4.51 7.86 -3.92
CA GLU A 134 3.20 8.03 -3.30
C GLU A 134 2.63 9.41 -3.65
N ASP A 135 1.32 9.45 -3.94
CA ASP A 135 0.62 10.62 -4.43
C ASP A 135 1.11 11.17 -5.79
N ASP A 136 1.86 10.41 -6.56
CA ASP A 136 2.32 10.77 -7.90
C ASP A 136 1.73 9.88 -9.00
N ILE A 137 1.97 10.22 -10.27
CA ILE A 137 1.54 9.44 -11.42
C ILE A 137 2.67 8.70 -12.08
N LEU A 138 2.42 7.42 -12.38
CA LEU A 138 3.34 6.55 -13.08
C LEU A 138 2.68 6.00 -14.34
N THR A 139 3.50 5.73 -15.35
CA THR A 139 3.03 5.04 -16.55
C THR A 139 3.36 3.56 -16.41
N GLY A 140 2.34 2.72 -16.47
CA GLY A 140 2.47 1.27 -16.42
C GLY A 140 1.93 0.58 -17.67
N ILE A 141 2.11 -0.74 -17.71
CA ILE A 141 1.58 -1.62 -18.76
C ILE A 141 0.60 -2.59 -18.12
N VAL A 142 -0.61 -2.70 -18.66
CA VAL A 142 -1.61 -3.67 -18.19
C VAL A 142 -1.09 -5.08 -18.49
N GLU A 143 -0.89 -5.90 -17.46
CA GLU A 143 -0.43 -7.28 -17.60
C GLU A 143 -1.63 -8.23 -17.71
N ARG A 144 -2.49 -8.21 -16.67
CA ARG A 144 -3.66 -9.09 -16.56
C ARG A 144 -4.80 -8.41 -15.83
N GLN A 145 -6.00 -8.91 -16.06
CA GLN A 145 -7.21 -8.48 -15.38
C GLN A 145 -7.95 -9.71 -14.83
N ASP A 146 -8.23 -9.68 -13.52
CA ASP A 146 -9.11 -10.63 -12.85
C ASP A 146 -10.55 -10.07 -12.83
N ARG A 147 -11.49 -10.82 -12.23
CA ARG A 147 -12.89 -10.36 -12.07
C ARG A 147 -13.04 -9.09 -11.21
N ARG A 148 -12.05 -8.76 -10.38
CA ARG A 148 -12.09 -7.64 -9.44
C ARG A 148 -10.92 -6.68 -9.60
N TYR A 149 -9.72 -7.20 -9.84
CA TYR A 149 -8.49 -6.41 -9.84
C TYR A 149 -7.87 -6.34 -11.24
N VAL A 150 -7.24 -5.22 -11.54
CA VAL A 150 -6.39 -5.05 -12.72
C VAL A 150 -4.95 -4.94 -12.25
N TYR A 151 -4.05 -5.71 -12.87
CA TYR A 151 -2.63 -5.69 -12.53
C TYR A 151 -1.88 -4.93 -13.61
N VAL A 152 -1.11 -3.94 -13.17
CA VAL A 152 -0.34 -3.05 -14.03
C VAL A 152 1.13 -3.19 -13.65
N SER A 153 1.96 -3.59 -14.60
CA SER A 153 3.41 -3.60 -14.44
C SER A 153 3.96 -2.19 -14.47
N LEU A 154 4.65 -1.80 -13.39
CA LEU A 154 5.43 -0.56 -13.29
C LEU A 154 6.92 -0.79 -13.60
N GLY A 155 7.25 -1.91 -14.26
CA GLY A 155 8.60 -2.33 -14.61
C GLY A 155 9.21 -3.31 -13.62
N LYS A 156 9.39 -2.92 -12.35
CA LYS A 156 9.99 -3.78 -11.31
C LYS A 156 8.95 -4.52 -10.45
N ILE A 157 7.75 -3.98 -10.33
CA ILE A 157 6.67 -4.51 -9.51
C ILE A 157 5.33 -4.47 -10.25
N GLU A 158 4.46 -5.43 -9.92
CA GLU A 158 3.04 -5.40 -10.31
C GLU A 158 2.26 -4.53 -9.32
N ALA A 159 1.70 -3.42 -9.80
CA ALA A 159 0.74 -2.62 -9.08
C ALA A 159 -0.68 -3.14 -9.29
N VAL A 160 -1.56 -2.86 -8.32
CA VAL A 160 -2.94 -3.36 -8.31
C VAL A 160 -3.92 -2.20 -8.34
N ILE A 161 -4.87 -2.24 -9.28
CA ILE A 161 -6.02 -1.33 -9.31
C ILE A 161 -7.23 -2.05 -8.68
N PRO A 162 -7.71 -1.61 -7.50
CA PRO A 162 -8.93 -2.14 -6.91
C PRO A 162 -10.17 -1.73 -7.71
N PRO A 163 -11.34 -2.40 -7.54
CA PRO A 163 -12.57 -2.02 -8.23
C PRO A 163 -12.96 -0.55 -8.05
N GLU A 164 -12.75 0.01 -6.85
CA GLU A 164 -13.03 1.41 -6.52
C GLU A 164 -12.08 2.38 -7.22
N GLY A 165 -10.86 1.92 -7.52
CA GLY A 165 -9.83 2.64 -8.25
C GLY A 165 -10.02 2.62 -9.78
N GLN A 166 -10.94 1.82 -10.31
CA GLN A 166 -11.18 1.71 -11.75
C GLN A 166 -12.20 2.75 -12.21
N ILE A 167 -12.05 3.22 -13.45
CA ILE A 167 -13.08 4.03 -14.11
C ILE A 167 -14.18 3.07 -14.61
N PRO A 168 -15.46 3.23 -14.23
CA PRO A 168 -16.50 2.23 -14.50
C PRO A 168 -16.72 1.87 -15.98
N ASN A 169 -16.47 2.81 -16.89
CA ASN A 169 -16.68 2.63 -18.34
C ASN A 169 -15.37 2.34 -19.10
N GLU A 170 -14.25 2.24 -18.40
CA GLU A 170 -12.94 1.96 -19.00
C GLU A 170 -12.73 0.46 -19.16
N THR A 171 -12.24 0.06 -20.33
CA THR A 171 -11.86 -1.33 -20.61
C THR A 171 -10.35 -1.41 -20.77
N PHE A 172 -9.71 -2.26 -19.97
CA PHE A 172 -8.28 -2.48 -20.07
C PHE A 172 -7.96 -3.57 -21.09
N GLN A 173 -7.06 -3.29 -22.02
CA GLN A 173 -6.52 -4.30 -22.92
C GLN A 173 -5.17 -4.81 -22.40
N PRO A 174 -4.88 -6.13 -22.49
CA PRO A 174 -3.55 -6.63 -22.17
C PRO A 174 -2.48 -5.92 -23.02
N HIS A 175 -1.36 -5.56 -22.38
CA HIS A 175 -0.24 -4.81 -22.95
C HIS A 175 -0.53 -3.33 -23.30
N GLU A 176 -1.69 -2.80 -22.91
CA GLU A 176 -1.99 -1.38 -23.03
C GLU A 176 -1.15 -0.56 -22.05
N ARG A 177 -0.67 0.60 -22.51
CA ARG A 177 -0.02 1.60 -21.65
C ARG A 177 -1.07 2.46 -20.99
N VAL A 178 -0.94 2.63 -19.67
CA VAL A 178 -1.93 3.30 -18.85
C VAL A 178 -1.23 4.17 -17.81
N GLN A 179 -1.66 5.42 -17.66
CA GLN A 179 -1.19 6.28 -16.56
C GLN A 179 -2.01 6.00 -15.30
N VAL A 180 -1.35 5.78 -14.17
CA VAL A 180 -2.03 5.44 -12.91
C VAL A 180 -1.52 6.35 -11.81
N TYR A 181 -2.40 6.71 -10.88
CA TYR A 181 -2.05 7.45 -9.68
C TYR A 181 -1.67 6.47 -8.58
N VAL A 182 -0.51 6.64 -7.96
CA VAL A 182 -0.10 5.82 -6.81
C VAL A 182 -0.85 6.32 -5.58
N GLU A 183 -1.85 5.56 -5.14
CA GLU A 183 -2.72 5.94 -4.02
C GLU A 183 -2.06 5.64 -2.68
N ARG A 184 -1.38 4.48 -2.58
CA ARG A 184 -0.61 4.11 -1.39
C ARG A 184 0.34 2.96 -1.67
N VAL A 185 1.41 2.88 -0.88
CA VAL A 185 2.40 1.79 -0.94
C VAL A 185 2.47 1.09 0.41
N GLU A 186 2.08 -0.18 0.46
CA GLU A 186 2.04 -0.97 1.68
C GLU A 186 3.17 -2.00 1.71
N ASN A 187 3.84 -2.16 2.85
CA ASN A 187 4.81 -3.23 3.06
C ASN A 187 4.13 -4.43 3.73
N THR A 188 3.72 -5.43 2.94
CA THR A 188 3.02 -6.62 3.45
C THR A 188 4.00 -7.77 3.75
N THR A 189 3.55 -8.78 4.48
CA THR A 189 4.34 -10.01 4.73
C THR A 189 4.74 -10.75 3.45
N LYS A 190 3.97 -10.55 2.36
CA LYS A 190 4.24 -11.13 1.04
C LYS A 190 5.14 -10.24 0.17
N GLY A 191 5.51 -9.05 0.64
CA GLY A 191 6.30 -8.05 -0.07
C GLY A 191 5.58 -6.71 -0.19
N PRO A 192 6.25 -5.69 -0.75
CA PRO A 192 5.61 -4.41 -1.03
C PRO A 192 4.48 -4.61 -2.03
N GLN A 193 3.38 -3.91 -1.80
CA GLN A 193 2.23 -3.87 -2.68
C GLN A 193 1.89 -2.41 -2.99
N VAL A 194 1.86 -2.08 -4.28
CA VAL A 194 1.56 -0.74 -4.76
C VAL A 194 0.10 -0.71 -5.19
N TYR A 195 -0.71 0.09 -4.51
CA TYR A 195 -2.10 0.33 -4.89
C TYR A 195 -2.16 1.57 -5.77
N VAL A 196 -2.74 1.41 -6.95
CA VAL A 196 -2.86 2.49 -7.92
C VAL A 196 -4.31 2.69 -8.33
N SER A 197 -4.64 3.92 -8.70
CA SER A 197 -6.01 4.33 -9.00
C SER A 197 -6.07 5.13 -10.30
N ARG A 198 -7.14 4.91 -11.06
CA ARG A 198 -7.55 5.71 -12.22
C ARG A 198 -8.73 6.63 -11.91
N SER A 199 -9.50 6.33 -10.87
CA SER A 199 -10.69 7.10 -10.45
C SER A 199 -10.37 8.25 -9.50
N HIS A 200 -9.21 8.22 -8.82
CA HIS A 200 -8.87 9.21 -7.80
C HIS A 200 -8.79 10.65 -8.37
N PRO A 201 -9.31 11.70 -7.67
CA PRO A 201 -9.25 13.08 -8.16
C PRO A 201 -7.82 13.61 -8.38
N SER A 202 -6.85 13.18 -7.56
CA SER A 202 -5.46 13.60 -7.68
C SER A 202 -4.79 13.14 -8.98
N LEU A 203 -5.27 12.06 -9.61
CA LEU A 203 -4.81 11.70 -10.96
C LEU A 203 -4.98 12.88 -11.91
N LEU A 204 -6.15 13.53 -11.87
CA LEU A 204 -6.44 14.66 -12.74
C LEU A 204 -5.52 15.85 -12.45
N LYS A 205 -5.22 16.13 -11.18
CA LYS A 205 -4.27 17.17 -10.77
C LYS A 205 -2.89 16.92 -11.40
N ARG A 206 -2.37 15.70 -11.27
CA ARG A 206 -1.06 15.31 -11.79
C ARG A 206 -1.01 15.30 -13.32
N LEU A 207 -2.09 14.89 -13.99
CA LEU A 207 -2.20 14.99 -15.45
C LEU A 207 -2.13 16.46 -15.92
N PHE A 208 -2.77 17.38 -15.21
CA PHE A 208 -2.65 18.80 -15.47
C PHE A 208 -1.23 19.33 -15.25
N GLU A 209 -0.55 18.90 -14.19
CA GLU A 209 0.86 19.26 -13.94
C GLU A 209 1.79 18.81 -15.09
N GLN A 210 1.54 17.63 -15.68
CA GLN A 210 2.31 17.17 -16.84
C GLN A 210 1.98 17.93 -18.13
N GLU A 211 0.72 18.32 -18.33
CA GLU A 211 0.21 18.89 -19.57
C GLU A 211 0.35 20.42 -19.64
N VAL A 212 0.32 21.11 -18.49
CA VAL A 212 0.31 22.57 -18.38
C VAL A 212 1.53 23.04 -17.57
N PRO A 213 2.60 23.53 -18.24
CA PRO A 213 3.81 24.01 -17.56
C PRO A 213 3.53 25.09 -16.51
N GLU A 214 2.54 25.95 -16.76
CA GLU A 214 2.18 27.02 -15.83
C GLU A 214 1.59 26.50 -14.51
N ILE A 215 1.01 25.29 -14.51
CA ILE A 215 0.58 24.59 -13.29
C ILE A 215 1.78 23.96 -12.59
N PHE A 216 2.69 23.35 -13.35
CA PHE A 216 3.93 22.77 -12.80
C PHE A 216 4.80 23.82 -12.09
N ASP A 217 4.94 25.01 -12.67
CA ASP A 217 5.71 26.12 -12.10
C ASP A 217 4.97 26.87 -10.97
N GLY A 218 3.70 26.51 -10.69
CA GLY A 218 2.87 27.15 -9.66
C GLY A 218 2.35 28.55 -10.00
N THR A 219 2.46 28.96 -11.27
CA THR A 219 1.90 30.24 -11.75
C THR A 219 0.37 30.18 -11.81
N VAL A 220 -0.16 29.04 -12.24
CA VAL A 220 -1.58 28.70 -12.18
C VAL A 220 -1.74 27.59 -11.13
N GLU A 221 -2.69 27.74 -10.23
CA GLU A 221 -2.95 26.77 -9.17
C GLU A 221 -4.34 26.15 -9.34
N ILE A 222 -4.42 24.82 -9.20
CA ILE A 222 -5.69 24.12 -9.09
C ILE A 222 -6.13 24.16 -7.63
N LYS A 223 -7.22 24.88 -7.34
CA LYS A 223 -7.76 25.02 -5.97
C LYS A 223 -8.59 23.81 -5.55
N THR A 224 -9.53 23.39 -6.40
CA THR A 224 -10.44 22.29 -6.07
C THR A 224 -10.77 21.49 -7.32
N ILE A 225 -10.97 20.18 -7.14
CA ILE A 225 -11.42 19.26 -8.19
C ILE A 225 -12.68 18.55 -7.69
N ALA A 226 -13.74 18.61 -8.48
CA ALA A 226 -14.93 17.78 -8.30
C ALA A 226 -15.00 16.79 -9.47
N ARG A 227 -14.83 15.50 -9.17
CA ARG A 227 -14.74 14.44 -10.16
C ARG A 227 -15.82 13.37 -9.95
N GLU A 228 -16.50 13.02 -11.04
CA GLU A 228 -17.26 11.78 -11.23
C GLU A 228 -16.57 10.98 -12.35
N ALA A 229 -15.70 10.04 -11.95
CA ALA A 229 -14.76 9.37 -12.84
C ALA A 229 -15.45 8.68 -14.03
N GLY A 230 -14.93 8.90 -15.24
CA GLY A 230 -15.44 8.32 -16.48
C GLY A 230 -16.70 8.95 -17.06
N ASP A 231 -17.18 10.06 -16.48
CA ASP A 231 -18.33 10.81 -17.02
C ASP A 231 -18.03 12.31 -17.10
N ARG A 232 -17.82 12.99 -15.96
CA ARG A 232 -17.57 14.44 -15.93
C ARG A 232 -16.75 14.89 -14.72
N SER A 233 -15.86 15.85 -14.94
CA SER A 233 -15.08 16.55 -13.92
C SER A 233 -15.21 18.07 -14.05
N LYS A 234 -15.17 18.75 -12.90
CA LYS A 234 -15.01 20.21 -12.79
C LYS A 234 -13.71 20.53 -12.06
N VAL A 235 -12.95 21.48 -12.60
CA VAL A 235 -11.66 21.89 -12.06
C VAL A 235 -11.65 23.41 -11.88
N ALA A 236 -11.42 23.86 -10.64
CA ALA A 236 -11.34 25.27 -10.30
C ALA A 236 -9.88 25.72 -10.29
N VAL A 237 -9.54 26.71 -11.12
CA VAL A 237 -8.17 27.21 -11.28
C VAL A 237 -8.08 28.71 -11.00
N VAL A 238 -6.96 29.14 -10.44
CA VAL A 238 -6.62 30.56 -10.25
C VAL A 238 -5.22 30.84 -10.76
N SER A 239 -4.97 32.06 -11.25
CA SER A 239 -3.63 32.52 -11.61
C SER A 239 -3.08 33.40 -10.50
N ASN A 240 -1.83 33.16 -10.11
CA ASN A 240 -1.08 34.04 -9.22
C ASN A 240 -0.51 35.27 -9.96
N ASP A 241 -0.49 35.25 -11.30
CA ASP A 241 -0.12 36.37 -12.16
C ASP A 241 -1.35 36.96 -12.86
N ALA A 242 -1.60 38.25 -12.64
CA ALA A 242 -2.71 38.99 -13.26
C ALA A 242 -2.62 39.08 -14.79
N ASN A 243 -1.44 38.85 -15.39
CA ASN A 243 -1.26 38.87 -16.84
C ASN A 243 -1.58 37.53 -17.52
N ILE A 244 -1.83 36.48 -16.72
CA ILE A 244 -2.05 35.12 -17.21
C ILE A 244 -3.50 34.72 -16.94
N ASP A 245 -4.20 34.34 -18.01
CA ASP A 245 -5.54 33.76 -17.92
C ASP A 245 -5.42 32.28 -17.52
N ALA A 246 -5.86 31.95 -16.30
CA ALA A 246 -5.81 30.59 -15.77
C ALA A 246 -6.61 29.60 -16.64
N VAL A 247 -7.84 29.97 -17.03
CA VAL A 247 -8.72 29.05 -17.77
C VAL A 247 -8.20 28.83 -19.18
N GLY A 248 -7.87 29.90 -19.91
CA GLY A 248 -7.33 29.81 -21.26
C GLY A 248 -6.01 29.03 -21.33
N THR A 249 -5.16 29.18 -20.31
CA THR A 249 -3.87 28.46 -20.22
C THR A 249 -4.07 26.95 -20.04
N CYS A 250 -5.02 26.55 -19.20
CA CYS A 250 -5.35 25.13 -18.98
C CYS A 250 -6.05 24.48 -20.18
N VAL A 251 -6.93 25.22 -20.86
CA VAL A 251 -7.64 24.75 -22.07
C VAL A 251 -6.66 24.61 -23.25
N GLY A 252 -5.75 25.59 -23.40
CA GLY A 252 -4.79 25.67 -24.47
C GLY A 252 -5.42 26.03 -25.83
N PRO A 253 -4.59 26.18 -26.89
CA PRO A 253 -5.06 26.58 -28.21
C PRO A 253 -6.11 25.59 -28.73
N ARG A 254 -7.33 26.10 -29.00
CA ARG A 254 -8.49 25.30 -29.44
C ARG A 254 -8.82 24.10 -28.54
N GLY A 255 -8.54 24.18 -27.24
CA GLY A 255 -8.81 23.08 -26.32
C GLY A 255 -7.83 21.91 -26.41
N SER A 256 -6.69 22.08 -27.09
CA SER A 256 -5.77 20.96 -27.34
C SER A 256 -5.15 20.35 -26.08
N ARG A 257 -4.93 21.14 -25.01
CA ARG A 257 -4.37 20.62 -23.75
C ARG A 257 -5.41 19.82 -22.98
N VAL A 258 -6.59 20.41 -22.75
CA VAL A 258 -7.69 19.71 -22.08
C VAL A 258 -8.13 18.46 -22.84
N GLN A 259 -8.13 18.49 -24.19
CA GLN A 259 -8.49 17.31 -24.99
C GLN A 259 -7.53 16.14 -24.78
N ARG A 260 -6.21 16.39 -24.63
CA ARG A 260 -5.25 15.31 -24.32
C ARG A 260 -5.56 14.62 -23.00
N ILE A 261 -5.94 15.39 -21.97
CA ILE A 261 -6.33 14.85 -20.67
C ILE A 261 -7.65 14.08 -20.78
N VAL A 262 -8.63 14.60 -21.52
CA VAL A 262 -9.91 13.91 -21.80
C VAL A 262 -9.68 12.58 -22.51
N ASP A 263 -8.78 12.55 -23.50
CA ASP A 263 -8.42 11.34 -24.25
C ASP A 263 -7.74 10.31 -23.34
N GLU A 264 -6.84 10.75 -22.44
CA GLU A 264 -6.19 9.89 -21.44
C GLU A 264 -7.20 9.30 -20.43
N LEU A 265 -8.25 10.06 -20.08
CA LEU A 265 -9.35 9.61 -19.23
C LEU A 265 -10.49 8.91 -20.01
N LYS A 266 -10.21 8.45 -21.24
CA LYS A 266 -11.15 7.69 -22.10
C LYS A 266 -12.47 8.41 -22.37
N GLY A 267 -12.44 9.74 -22.51
CA GLY A 267 -13.60 10.55 -22.87
C GLY A 267 -14.39 11.13 -21.69
N GLU A 268 -13.81 11.14 -20.49
CA GLU A 268 -14.36 11.89 -19.34
C GLU A 268 -14.46 13.39 -19.69
N ASN A 269 -15.68 13.96 -19.69
CA ASN A 269 -15.87 15.37 -20.02
C ASN A 269 -15.30 16.28 -18.91
N MET A 270 -14.81 17.46 -19.28
CA MET A 270 -14.15 18.35 -18.32
C MET A 270 -14.57 19.80 -18.48
N ASP A 271 -14.94 20.41 -17.37
CA ASP A 271 -15.15 21.85 -17.27
C ASP A 271 -14.03 22.48 -16.43
N ILE A 272 -13.35 23.47 -16.98
CA ILE A 272 -12.35 24.26 -16.27
C ILE A 272 -12.99 25.61 -15.97
N VAL A 273 -13.05 25.99 -14.70
CA VAL A 273 -13.72 27.20 -14.23
C VAL A 273 -12.75 28.07 -13.44
N GLN A 274 -12.95 29.39 -13.51
CA GLN A 274 -12.14 30.32 -12.74
C GLN A 274 -12.58 30.32 -11.28
N TRP A 275 -11.64 30.06 -10.38
CA TRP A 275 -11.82 30.21 -8.95
C TRP A 275 -11.83 31.70 -8.56
N SER A 276 -12.61 32.04 -7.54
CA SER A 276 -12.75 33.41 -7.02
C SER A 276 -12.86 33.37 -5.49
N ASP A 277 -12.25 34.34 -4.82
CA ASP A 277 -12.42 34.56 -3.37
C ASP A 277 -13.87 34.93 -3.02
N ASP A 278 -14.55 35.67 -3.90
CA ASP A 278 -15.98 35.92 -3.77
C ASP A 278 -16.78 34.65 -4.10
N MET A 279 -17.45 34.10 -3.08
CA MET A 279 -18.19 32.85 -3.18
C MET A 279 -19.37 32.93 -4.14
N ALA A 280 -20.05 34.09 -4.24
CA ALA A 280 -21.15 34.27 -5.18
C ALA A 280 -20.66 34.10 -6.63
N THR A 281 -19.56 34.79 -6.97
CA THR A 281 -18.89 34.67 -8.25
C THR A 281 -18.36 33.25 -8.48
N PHE A 282 -17.78 32.60 -7.46
CA PHE A 282 -17.27 31.25 -7.62
C PHE A 282 -18.37 30.21 -7.88
N ILE A 283 -19.50 30.28 -7.16
CA ILE A 283 -20.67 29.42 -7.39
C ILE A 283 -21.26 29.64 -8.79
N SER A 284 -21.36 30.90 -9.22
CA SER A 284 -21.76 31.25 -10.58
C SER A 284 -20.84 30.59 -11.61
N ASN A 285 -19.52 30.72 -11.43
CA ASN A 285 -18.53 30.12 -12.31
C ASN A 285 -18.59 28.59 -12.31
N ALA A 286 -18.85 27.96 -11.16
CA ALA A 286 -18.94 26.51 -11.02
C ALA A 286 -20.12 25.89 -11.78
N LEU A 287 -21.22 26.64 -11.96
CA LEU A 287 -22.41 26.20 -12.68
C LEU A 287 -22.30 26.33 -14.21
N ASN A 288 -21.20 26.90 -14.73
CA ASN A 288 -20.91 26.92 -16.17
C ASN A 288 -21.11 25.51 -16.77
N PRO A 289 -21.82 25.41 -17.92
CA PRO A 289 -22.15 26.48 -18.87
C PRO A 289 -23.49 27.22 -18.65
N ALA A 290 -24.16 27.04 -17.50
CA ALA A 290 -25.42 27.74 -17.23
C ALA A 290 -25.19 29.14 -16.64
N ASP A 291 -25.78 30.15 -17.26
CA ASP A 291 -25.77 31.52 -16.71
C ASP A 291 -26.59 31.61 -15.42
N VAL A 292 -26.01 32.30 -14.43
CA VAL A 292 -26.61 32.57 -13.10
C VAL A 292 -26.97 34.04 -12.98
N LEU A 293 -28.17 34.33 -12.46
CA LEU A 293 -28.64 35.70 -12.23
C LEU A 293 -28.22 36.21 -10.85
N SER A 294 -28.45 35.40 -9.81
CA SER A 294 -28.12 35.74 -8.42
C SER A 294 -27.88 34.50 -7.57
N VAL A 295 -27.11 34.68 -6.50
CA VAL A 295 -26.83 33.66 -5.49
C VAL A 295 -27.25 34.22 -4.12
N HIS A 296 -28.15 33.52 -3.43
CA HIS A 296 -28.67 33.88 -2.12
C HIS A 296 -28.15 32.88 -1.09
N PHE A 297 -27.29 33.34 -0.17
CA PHE A 297 -26.76 32.51 0.89
C PHE A 297 -27.73 32.42 2.06
N VAL A 298 -27.90 31.21 2.60
CA VAL A 298 -28.71 30.98 3.79
C VAL A 298 -27.87 31.30 5.03
N PRO A 299 -28.27 32.24 5.89
CA PRO A 299 -27.52 32.59 7.10
C PRO A 299 -27.33 31.37 8.02
N GLY A 300 -26.09 31.13 8.46
CA GLY A 300 -25.77 30.03 9.38
C GLY A 300 -25.78 28.62 8.75
N GLU A 301 -25.94 28.50 7.43
CA GLU A 301 -25.84 27.23 6.70
C GLU A 301 -24.80 27.30 5.58
N THR A 302 -24.21 26.15 5.22
CA THR A 302 -23.40 26.01 3.99
C THR A 302 -24.29 25.74 2.77
N SER A 303 -25.45 26.41 2.70
CA SER A 303 -26.43 26.24 1.64
C SER A 303 -26.76 27.57 0.97
N CYS A 304 -27.06 27.52 -0.32
CA CYS A 304 -27.43 28.69 -1.10
C CYS A 304 -28.52 28.34 -2.12
N VAL A 305 -29.34 29.33 -2.43
CA VAL A 305 -30.31 29.28 -3.52
C VAL A 305 -29.75 30.08 -4.69
N VAL A 306 -29.61 29.42 -5.84
CA VAL A 306 -29.11 30.02 -7.07
C VAL A 306 -30.28 30.21 -8.03
N VAL A 307 -30.43 31.44 -8.50
CA VAL A 307 -31.48 31.81 -9.45
C VAL A 307 -30.89 31.82 -10.84
N VAL A 308 -31.53 31.09 -11.75
CA VAL A 308 -31.14 30.98 -13.15
C VAL A 308 -32.30 31.35 -14.07
N PRO A 309 -32.03 31.77 -15.31
CA PRO A 309 -33.08 31.94 -16.32
C PRO A 309 -33.83 30.61 -16.56
N GLU A 310 -35.12 30.67 -16.88
CA GLU A 310 -35.96 29.47 -17.07
C GLU A 310 -35.41 28.53 -18.16
N ASN A 311 -34.84 29.10 -19.23
CA ASN A 311 -34.19 28.34 -20.31
C ASN A 311 -32.89 27.64 -19.87
N HIS A 312 -32.26 28.09 -18.77
CA HIS A 312 -31.01 27.54 -18.24
C HIS A 312 -31.23 26.62 -17.03
N LEU A 313 -32.44 26.52 -16.48
CA LEU A 313 -32.75 25.64 -15.33
C LEU A 313 -32.31 24.20 -15.56
N SER A 314 -32.69 23.63 -16.71
CA SER A 314 -32.32 22.25 -17.06
C SER A 314 -30.81 22.07 -17.24
N LEU A 315 -30.13 23.08 -17.80
CA LEU A 315 -28.68 23.08 -18.00
C LEU A 315 -27.92 23.17 -16.67
N ALA A 316 -28.38 24.04 -15.77
CA ALA A 316 -27.81 24.27 -14.46
C ALA A 316 -27.91 23.03 -13.57
N ILE A 317 -29.06 22.34 -13.59
CA ILE A 317 -29.24 21.04 -12.91
C ILE A 317 -28.37 19.97 -13.58
N GLY A 318 -28.40 19.90 -14.91
CA GLY A 318 -27.69 18.91 -15.71
C GLY A 318 -28.33 17.52 -15.68
N LYS A 319 -27.80 16.59 -16.48
CA LYS A 319 -28.31 15.22 -16.60
C LYS A 319 -28.26 14.53 -15.23
N ARG A 320 -29.41 14.11 -14.70
CA ARG A 320 -29.54 13.49 -13.36
C ARG A 320 -28.97 14.36 -12.21
N GLY A 321 -28.97 15.69 -12.37
CA GLY A 321 -28.43 16.61 -11.37
C GLY A 321 -26.90 16.65 -11.31
N GLN A 322 -26.18 16.09 -12.31
CA GLN A 322 -24.73 15.99 -12.28
C GLN A 322 -24.03 17.35 -12.21
N ASN A 323 -24.49 18.36 -12.97
CA ASN A 323 -23.83 19.67 -13.00
C ASN A 323 -23.93 20.36 -11.64
N ALA A 324 -25.14 20.36 -11.06
CA ALA A 324 -25.38 20.88 -9.71
C ALA A 324 -24.57 20.14 -8.64
N ARG A 325 -24.48 18.80 -8.72
CA ARG A 325 -23.72 17.99 -7.75
C ARG A 325 -22.21 18.24 -7.83
N LEU A 326 -21.66 18.35 -9.04
CA LEU A 326 -20.27 18.69 -9.24
C LEU A 326 -19.96 20.11 -8.77
N ALA A 327 -20.83 21.09 -9.06
CA ALA A 327 -20.67 22.46 -8.57
C ALA A 327 -20.73 22.53 -7.03
N ALA A 328 -21.66 21.79 -6.42
CA ALA A 328 -21.77 21.68 -4.96
C ALA A 328 -20.51 21.06 -4.33
N LYS A 329 -19.97 19.99 -4.93
CA LYS A 329 -18.72 19.35 -4.47
C LYS A 329 -17.50 20.27 -4.68
N LEU A 330 -17.47 21.05 -5.76
CA LEU A 330 -16.37 21.95 -6.11
C LEU A 330 -16.30 23.16 -5.17
N THR A 331 -17.46 23.69 -4.79
CA THR A 331 -17.59 24.87 -3.93
C THR A 331 -17.73 24.51 -2.45
N ASN A 332 -17.97 23.24 -2.14
CA ASN A 332 -18.31 22.75 -0.80
C ASN A 332 -19.58 23.40 -0.21
N HIS A 333 -20.55 23.73 -1.08
CA HIS A 333 -21.84 24.33 -0.71
C HIS A 333 -23.01 23.50 -1.24
N LYS A 334 -24.12 23.44 -0.50
CA LYS A 334 -25.39 22.88 -0.99
C LYS A 334 -26.07 23.89 -1.89
N ILE A 335 -26.20 23.57 -3.17
CA ILE A 335 -26.76 24.46 -4.18
C ILE A 335 -28.18 24.01 -4.53
N ASP A 336 -29.18 24.81 -4.17
CA ASP A 336 -30.57 24.68 -4.67
C ASP A 336 -30.76 25.61 -5.87
N ILE A 337 -31.24 25.09 -7.00
CA ILE A 337 -31.34 25.85 -8.24
C ILE A 337 -32.82 26.11 -8.54
N LYS A 338 -33.20 27.38 -8.67
CA LYS A 338 -34.57 27.80 -9.00
C LYS A 338 -34.59 28.68 -10.24
N SER A 339 -35.67 28.61 -11.01
CA SER A 339 -35.93 29.61 -12.05
C SER A 339 -36.31 30.95 -11.41
N GLU A 340 -36.19 32.04 -12.15
CA GLU A 340 -36.66 33.37 -11.71
C GLU A 340 -38.11 33.32 -11.17
N ALA A 341 -39.03 32.72 -11.92
CA ALA A 341 -40.43 32.58 -11.52
C ALA A 341 -40.62 31.69 -10.28
N ASP A 342 -39.88 30.59 -10.17
CA ASP A 342 -39.95 29.71 -9.00
C ASP A 342 -39.36 30.39 -7.76
N PHE A 343 -38.33 31.23 -7.95
CA PHE A 343 -37.72 31.97 -6.86
C PHE A 343 -38.64 33.08 -6.33
N GLU A 344 -39.30 33.83 -7.20
CA GLU A 344 -40.30 34.85 -6.78
C GLU A 344 -41.44 34.23 -5.96
N ALA A 345 -41.87 33.01 -6.31
CA ALA A 345 -42.87 32.27 -5.53
C ALA A 345 -42.29 31.75 -4.20
N TYR A 346 -41.04 31.28 -4.23
CA TYR A 346 -40.34 30.79 -3.04
C TYR A 346 -40.12 31.90 -2.00
N GLU A 347 -39.70 33.08 -2.43
CA GLU A 347 -39.47 34.25 -1.58
C GLU A 347 -40.71 34.66 -0.77
N GLN A 348 -41.90 34.40 -1.30
CA GLN A 348 -43.20 34.67 -0.65
C GLN A 348 -43.64 33.57 0.33
N THR A 349 -42.87 32.48 0.47
CA THR A 349 -43.23 31.33 1.32
C THR A 349 -42.72 31.52 2.76
N GLU A 350 -43.46 31.03 3.75
CA GLU A 350 -43.02 31.05 5.16
C GLU A 350 -41.69 30.31 5.36
N GLU A 351 -41.44 29.23 4.59
CA GLU A 351 -40.16 28.50 4.58
C GLU A 351 -38.96 29.40 4.22
N TYR A 352 -39.09 30.30 3.25
CA TYR A 352 -38.02 31.24 2.91
C TYR A 352 -37.77 32.21 4.06
N ALA A 353 -38.85 32.77 4.63
CA ALA A 353 -38.74 33.68 5.76
C ALA A 353 -38.08 33.00 6.98
N GLU A 354 -38.36 31.73 7.24
CA GLU A 354 -37.74 30.97 8.33
C GLU A 354 -36.27 30.62 8.05
N ARG A 355 -35.93 30.18 6.84
CA ARG A 355 -34.56 29.79 6.48
C ARG A 355 -33.62 30.99 6.36
N PHE A 356 -34.12 32.12 5.86
CA PHE A 356 -33.35 33.35 5.65
C PHE A 356 -33.54 34.39 6.75
N ALA A 357 -34.35 34.11 7.78
CA ALA A 357 -34.30 34.87 9.01
C ALA A 357 -32.88 34.77 9.59
N GLU A 358 -32.32 35.90 10.04
CA GLU A 358 -31.11 35.88 10.84
C GLU A 358 -31.35 34.96 12.05
N LYS A 359 -30.71 33.78 12.04
CA LYS A 359 -30.32 33.18 13.30
C LYS A 359 -29.34 34.17 13.92
N GLU A 360 -29.78 34.90 14.93
CA GLU A 360 -28.84 35.37 15.94
C GLU A 360 -27.97 34.16 16.28
N LEU A 361 -26.67 34.27 15.99
CA LEU A 361 -25.67 33.49 16.67
C LEU A 361 -25.91 33.80 18.15
N VAL A 362 -26.71 32.96 18.80
CA VAL A 362 -26.57 32.78 20.24
C VAL A 362 -25.13 32.30 20.33
N ASP A 363 -24.25 33.17 20.81
CA ASP A 363 -23.02 32.73 21.47
C ASP A 363 -23.51 31.69 22.49
N GLU A 364 -23.48 30.41 22.12
CA GLU A 364 -23.42 29.36 23.12
C GLU A 364 -22.16 29.70 23.89
N ASP A 365 -22.40 30.25 25.08
CA ASP A 365 -21.41 30.44 26.12
C ASP A 365 -20.41 29.29 26.04
N VAL A 366 -19.25 29.59 25.48
CA VAL A 366 -18.07 28.79 25.67
C VAL A 366 -17.85 28.86 27.17
N ASP A 367 -18.14 27.77 27.87
CA ASP A 367 -17.88 27.64 29.31
C ASP A 367 -16.48 28.23 29.61
N PRO A 368 -16.38 29.30 30.42
CA PRO A 368 -15.12 30.01 30.63
C PRO A 368 -14.27 29.29 31.68
N ILE A 369 -13.84 28.06 31.37
CA ILE A 369 -12.97 27.27 32.27
C ILE A 369 -11.62 26.88 31.64
N LEU A 370 -11.34 27.18 30.37
CA LEU A 370 -10.04 26.83 29.75
C LEU A 370 -9.24 28.04 29.24
N ALA A 371 -9.18 29.09 30.06
CA ALA A 371 -8.34 30.27 29.82
C ALA A 371 -7.40 30.62 31.00
N GLU A 372 -7.07 29.63 31.83
CA GLU A 372 -5.87 29.69 32.68
C GLU A 372 -5.08 28.40 32.44
N ASP A 373 -3.76 28.53 32.37
CA ASP A 373 -2.74 27.46 32.32
C ASP A 373 -2.11 27.18 30.95
N ILE A 374 -1.48 28.21 30.37
CA ILE A 374 -0.12 28.05 29.86
C ILE A 374 0.80 28.89 30.74
N GLU A 375 1.37 28.29 31.78
CA GLU A 375 2.73 28.63 32.23
C GLU A 375 3.29 27.56 33.20
N THR A 376 4.19 26.73 32.65
CA THR A 376 5.44 26.26 33.26
C THR A 376 5.46 25.19 34.36
N VAL A 377 6.53 24.39 34.26
CA VAL A 377 7.31 23.71 35.33
C VAL A 377 7.06 22.20 35.54
N GLU A 378 8.10 21.45 35.15
CA GLU A 378 8.83 20.38 35.85
C GLU A 378 8.11 19.44 36.85
N ASP A 379 8.50 18.17 36.73
CA ASP A 379 8.74 17.19 37.79
C ASP A 379 7.58 16.46 38.50
N TYR A 380 7.66 15.12 38.31
CA TYR A 380 7.61 14.05 39.31
C TYR A 380 6.29 13.67 40.04
N GLU A 381 5.95 12.39 39.82
CA GLU A 381 5.57 11.36 40.80
C GLU A 381 4.41 11.58 41.80
N ALA A 382 3.44 10.65 41.71
CA ALA A 382 3.08 9.68 42.75
C ALA A 382 1.58 9.55 43.08
N VAL A 383 1.05 8.36 42.76
CA VAL A 383 0.40 7.42 43.70
C VAL A 383 -1.05 7.71 44.14
N THR A 384 -1.96 6.97 43.48
CA THR A 384 -3.09 6.14 43.99
C THR A 384 -4.13 6.71 44.97
N GLU A 385 -5.42 6.52 44.66
CA GLU A 385 -6.22 5.37 45.14
C GLU A 385 -7.69 5.44 44.67
N GLY A 386 -8.18 4.34 44.09
CA GLY A 386 -9.55 3.76 44.10
C GLY A 386 -10.75 4.59 43.60
N SER A 387 -11.79 4.04 42.98
CA SER A 387 -12.17 2.66 42.64
C SER A 387 -13.53 2.70 41.93
N THR A 388 -13.71 1.99 40.81
CA THR A 388 -14.94 1.25 40.39
C THR A 388 -14.72 0.73 38.95
N SER A 389 -14.38 -0.55 38.81
CA SER A 389 -15.27 -1.67 38.43
C SER A 389 -15.56 -1.76 36.93
N ILE A 390 -14.72 -2.49 36.22
CA ILE A 390 -15.08 -3.18 34.98
C ILE A 390 -14.67 -4.65 35.19
N ASP A 391 -15.66 -5.52 35.00
CA ASP A 391 -15.59 -6.97 35.17
C ASP A 391 -14.71 -7.64 34.10
N GLU A 392 -14.13 -8.75 34.54
CA GLU A 392 -13.05 -9.56 34.00
C GLU A 392 -13.39 -10.25 32.67
N GLU A 393 -12.63 -9.99 31.59
CA GLU A 393 -12.13 -11.09 30.70
C GLU A 393 -11.07 -10.71 29.64
N ASP A 394 -10.79 -9.44 29.30
CA ASP A 394 -10.04 -9.15 28.04
C ASP A 394 -8.70 -8.37 28.13
N LEU A 395 -8.09 -8.18 29.30
CA LEU A 395 -6.78 -7.51 29.37
C LEU A 395 -5.84 -8.16 30.40
N LEU A 396 -4.83 -8.87 29.88
CA LEU A 396 -3.46 -9.12 30.42
C LEU A 396 -2.81 -10.16 29.48
N ALA A 397 -1.55 -10.08 29.00
CA ALA A 397 -0.40 -9.34 29.51
C ALA A 397 0.67 -9.08 28.43
N ILE A 398 1.13 -7.83 28.39
CA ILE A 398 2.48 -7.33 28.08
C ILE A 398 2.72 -6.38 29.27
N ASP A 399 3.73 -6.42 30.13
CA ASP A 399 5.07 -6.99 30.20
C ASP A 399 5.34 -7.41 31.65
N ASP A 400 6.16 -8.43 31.85
CA ASP A 400 7.22 -8.48 32.90
C ASP A 400 7.81 -9.89 32.95
N LEU A 401 8.91 -10.09 32.22
CA LEU A 401 9.97 -11.04 32.59
C LEU A 401 11.31 -10.54 32.03
N GLU A 402 11.93 -9.61 32.75
CA GLU A 402 13.35 -9.78 33.05
C GLU A 402 13.53 -11.11 33.81
N GLU A 403 14.68 -11.74 33.61
CA GLU A 403 15.10 -13.05 34.12
C GLU A 403 14.51 -14.28 33.41
N GLY A 404 15.34 -14.82 32.52
CA GLY A 404 15.78 -16.21 32.60
C GLY A 404 14.72 -17.32 32.56
N ASN A 405 14.79 -18.09 31.48
CA ASN A 405 14.42 -19.50 31.39
C ASN A 405 12.98 -19.81 30.93
N VAL A 406 12.79 -20.10 29.63
CA VAL A 406 11.64 -20.91 29.15
C VAL A 406 12.07 -21.84 28.02
N GLY A 407 11.61 -23.09 28.12
CA GLY A 407 12.00 -24.24 27.29
C GLY A 407 11.31 -24.33 25.91
N PRO A 408 11.66 -25.34 25.11
CA PRO A 408 11.52 -25.31 23.66
C PRO A 408 10.24 -26.01 23.11
N GLU A 409 9.04 -25.55 23.48
CA GLU A 409 7.79 -26.21 23.01
C GLU A 409 6.76 -25.28 22.31
N ALA A 410 7.16 -24.12 21.76
CA ALA A 410 6.20 -23.18 21.14
C ALA A 410 6.44 -22.88 19.64
N ILE A 411 7.01 -23.79 18.85
CA ILE A 411 7.12 -23.66 17.38
C ILE A 411 6.71 -24.95 16.67
N GLU A 412 5.57 -25.51 17.03
CA GLU A 412 4.99 -26.65 16.34
C GLU A 412 3.54 -26.32 15.97
N TYR A 413 3.37 -25.60 14.87
CA TYR A 413 2.24 -25.71 13.93
C TYR A 413 2.46 -24.68 12.80
N GLN A 414 2.58 -25.19 11.57
CA GLN A 414 2.55 -24.52 10.24
C GLN A 414 3.72 -24.89 9.32
N ILE A 415 3.98 -26.18 9.15
CA ILE A 415 4.52 -26.73 7.90
C ILE A 415 3.88 -28.11 7.70
N ASP A 416 2.62 -28.17 7.31
CA ASP A 416 1.93 -29.43 6.98
C ASP A 416 0.85 -29.25 5.91
N ASP A 417 1.05 -28.32 4.97
CA ASP A 417 0.25 -28.25 3.74
C ASP A 417 1.15 -27.78 2.60
N ILE A 418 1.77 -28.75 1.92
CA ILE A 418 2.11 -28.83 0.49
C ILE A 418 3.06 -30.03 0.39
N GLU A 419 2.50 -31.23 0.35
CA GLU A 419 3.03 -32.42 -0.34
C GLU A 419 2.05 -33.57 -0.10
N GLY A 420 1.08 -33.71 -1.00
CA GLY A 420 0.07 -34.75 -0.89
C GLY A 420 -0.83 -34.77 -2.12
N GLU A 421 -0.27 -35.20 -3.26
CA GLU A 421 -0.94 -36.05 -4.25
C GLU A 421 0.01 -36.22 -5.44
N ASP A 422 0.76 -37.32 -5.44
CA ASP A 422 1.09 -38.03 -6.69
C ASP A 422 1.56 -39.46 -6.40
N ASN A 423 0.92 -40.38 -7.13
CA ASN A 423 1.18 -41.83 -7.31
C ASN A 423 0.55 -42.81 -6.31
N ASP A 424 -0.52 -43.47 -6.75
CA ASP A 424 -0.41 -44.80 -7.39
C ASP A 424 -1.80 -45.28 -7.85
N ILE A 425 -1.89 -45.84 -9.07
CA ILE A 425 -2.64 -47.07 -9.41
C ILE A 425 -2.17 -47.52 -10.81
N ILE A 426 -1.41 -48.62 -10.84
CA ILE A 426 -1.27 -49.52 -11.99
C ILE A 426 -2.11 -50.76 -11.69
N GLY A 427 -2.89 -51.25 -12.66
CA GLY A 427 -3.52 -52.57 -12.60
C GLY A 427 -4.51 -52.87 -13.73
N ASP A 428 -3.98 -53.48 -14.80
CA ASP A 428 -4.54 -54.50 -15.72
C ASP A 428 -5.76 -54.24 -16.65
N GLU A 429 -5.47 -54.52 -17.94
CA GLU A 429 -6.21 -54.85 -19.19
C GLU A 429 -7.62 -55.51 -19.14
N PRO A 430 -8.39 -55.65 -20.27
CA PRO A 430 -7.98 -55.68 -21.69
C PRO A 430 -8.86 -54.97 -22.77
N LEU A 431 -8.25 -54.89 -23.96
CA LEU A 431 -8.75 -54.80 -25.36
C LEU A 431 -10.26 -54.87 -25.64
N ILE A 432 -10.75 -54.00 -26.55
CA ILE A 432 -11.55 -54.29 -27.77
C ILE A 432 -11.84 -52.97 -28.52
N GLY A 433 -11.72 -52.98 -29.86
CA GLY A 433 -12.62 -52.22 -30.75
C GLY A 433 -11.96 -51.20 -31.68
N GLU A 434 -11.52 -51.66 -32.85
CA GLU A 434 -11.42 -50.83 -34.06
C GLU A 434 -12.79 -50.23 -34.39
N GLU A 435 -12.85 -48.94 -34.74
CA GLU A 435 -13.68 -48.39 -35.83
C GLU A 435 -13.45 -46.87 -35.97
N ASP A 436 -13.11 -46.47 -37.20
CA ASP A 436 -13.42 -45.20 -37.86
C ASP A 436 -13.02 -43.86 -37.21
N LEU A 437 -12.06 -43.16 -37.83
CA LEU A 437 -12.35 -41.95 -38.62
C LEU A 437 -11.07 -41.35 -39.22
N ASP A 438 -10.77 -41.88 -40.39
CA ASP A 438 -9.99 -41.29 -41.46
C ASP A 438 -10.68 -40.00 -41.94
N GLN A 439 -10.24 -38.81 -41.46
CA GLN A 439 -10.67 -37.52 -42.00
C GLN A 439 -9.89 -36.31 -41.44
N GLN A 440 -8.57 -36.23 -41.66
CA GLN A 440 -7.87 -34.92 -41.59
C GLN A 440 -6.50 -34.82 -42.30
N GLU A 441 -6.18 -35.71 -43.25
CA GLU A 441 -4.97 -35.59 -44.11
C GLU A 441 -5.30 -35.56 -45.61
N ARG A 442 -6.36 -34.83 -45.96
CA ARG A 442 -6.58 -34.40 -47.35
C ARG A 442 -7.12 -32.98 -47.34
N LEU A 443 -6.21 -32.02 -47.32
CA LEU A 443 -6.35 -30.64 -47.82
C LEU A 443 -5.08 -29.87 -47.41
N ASN A 444 -3.95 -30.22 -48.00
CA ASN A 444 -2.76 -29.35 -48.09
C ASN A 444 -1.84 -29.86 -49.21
N GLU A 445 -2.42 -30.19 -50.37
CA GLU A 445 -1.72 -30.14 -51.65
C GLU A 445 -2.73 -29.56 -52.67
N GLU A 446 -2.31 -28.48 -53.33
CA GLU A 446 -3.02 -27.69 -54.35
C GLU A 446 -3.94 -26.55 -53.84
N GLY A 447 -3.35 -25.34 -53.77
CA GLY A 447 -4.03 -24.06 -53.55
C GLY A 447 -3.04 -22.91 -53.38
#